data_AF-A0A081D6W4-F1
#
_entry.id   AF-A0A081D6W4-F1
#
_cell.length_a   1.000
_cell.length_b   1.000
_cell.length_c   1.000
_cell.angle_alpha   90.00
_cell.angle_beta   90.00
_cell.angle_gamma   90.00
#
_symmetry.space_group_name_H-M   'P 1'
#
loop_
_entity.id
_entity.type
_entity.pdbx_description
1 polymer ?
#
loop_
_entity_poly.entity_id
_entity_poly.type
_entity_poly.pdbx_seq_one_letter_code
_entity_poly.pdbx_strand_id
1 'polypeptide(L)' 'MAVMDVTDKGFVLLERAPGVSVEDIKAATEGNLIVEGEVPEMVI' A
#
# COMPACT_ATOMS: atom_id res chain seq x y z
N MET A 1 -7.59 5.17 0.65
CA MET A 1 -6.55 5.47 1.66
C MET A 1 -5.74 4.21 1.90
N ALA A 2 -4.45 4.32 2.20
CA ALA A 2 -3.60 3.19 2.49
C ALA A 2 -2.66 3.55 3.64
N VAL A 3 -2.32 2.57 4.47
CA VAL A 3 -1.29 2.70 5.50
C VAL A 3 -0.02 2.08 4.94
N MET A 4 1.02 2.89 4.91
CA MET A 4 2.32 2.51 4.38
C MET A 4 3.39 2.81 5.42
N ASP A 5 4.38 1.93 5.52
CA ASP A 5 5.61 2.18 6.26
C ASP A 5 6.67 2.78 5.33
N VAL A 6 7.44 3.74 5.84
CA VAL A 6 8.46 4.45 5.05
C VAL A 6 9.82 3.90 5.43
N THR A 7 10.47 3.20 4.50
CA THR A 7 11.79 2.62 4.69
C THR A 7 12.79 3.25 3.72
N ASP A 8 14.09 3.06 3.97
CA ASP A 8 15.15 3.50 3.05
C ASP A 8 15.03 2.86 1.64
N LYS A 9 14.27 1.77 1.50
CA LYS A 9 14.05 1.08 0.23
C LYS A 9 12.81 1.56 -0.53
N GLY A 10 11.89 2.25 0.14
CA GLY A 10 10.60 2.66 -0.41
C GLY A 10 9.45 2.53 0.59
N PHE A 11 8.22 2.56 0.04
CA PHE A 11 6.98 2.52 0.79
C PHE A 11 6.48 1.07 0.90
N VAL A 12 6.49 0.50 2.10
CA VAL A 12 5.95 -0.84 2.33
C VAL A 12 4.45 -0.74 2.59
N LEU A 13 3.64 -1.39 1.75
CA LEU A 13 2.19 -1.37 1.90
C LEU A 13 1.77 -2.31 3.03
N LEU A 14 1.28 -1.75 4.13
CA LEU A 14 0.84 -2.53 5.29
C LEU A 14 -0.64 -2.89 5.17
N GLU A 15 -1.49 -1.89 4.90
CA GLU A 15 -2.94 -2.08 4.86
C GLU A 15 -3.57 -1.16 3.80
N ARG A 16 -4.64 -1.61 3.16
CA ARG A 16 -5.39 -0.84 2.15
C ARG A 16 -6.82 -0.60 2.61
N ALA A 17 -7.41 0.53 2.26
CA ALA A 17 -8.84 0.72 2.50
C ALA A 17 -9.67 -0.31 1.73
N PRO A 18 -10.84 -0.74 2.25
CA PRO A 18 -11.71 -1.68 1.57
C PRO A 18 -12.13 -1.14 0.20
N GLY A 19 -12.03 -1.98 -0.83
CA GLY A 19 -12.34 -1.60 -2.21
C GLY A 19 -11.26 -0.78 -2.92
N VAL A 20 -10.09 -0.53 -2.30
CA VAL A 20 -8.94 0.07 -2.97
C VAL A 20 -8.00 -1.04 -3.46
N SER A 21 -7.67 -1.07 -4.74
CA SER A 21 -6.75 -2.07 -5.30
C SER A 21 -5.28 -1.67 -5.14
N VAL A 22 -4.38 -2.66 -5.19
CA VAL A 22 -2.93 -2.40 -5.18
C VAL A 22 -2.50 -1.62 -6.43
N GLU A 23 -3.18 -1.83 -7.56
CA GLU A 23 -2.91 -1.09 -8.81
C GLU A 23 -3.23 0.39 -8.67
N ASP A 24 -4.36 0.74 -8.04
CA ASP A 24 -4.71 2.14 -7.77
C ASP A 24 -3.67 2.83 -6.90
N ILE A 25 -3.16 2.12 -5.88
CA ILE A 25 -2.14 2.65 -4.97
C ILE A 25 -0.82 2.84 -5.72
N LYS A 26 -0.43 1.91 -6.59
CA LYS A 26 0.76 2.05 -7.45
C LYS A 26 0.62 3.20 -8.44
N ALA A 27 -0.55 3.39 -9.03
CA ALA A 27 -0.80 4.50 -9.96
C ALA A 27 -0.80 5.87 -9.26
N ALA A 28 -1.27 5.92 -8.02
CA ALA A 28 -1.29 7.13 -7.21
C ALA A 28 0.06 7.46 -6.55
N THR A 29 1.02 6.53 -6.52
CA THR A 29 2.29 6.66 -5.81
C THR A 29 3.45 6.66 -6.80
N GLU A 30 4.13 7.79 -6.94
CA GLU A 30 5.33 7.92 -7.80
C GLU A 30 6.59 7.28 -7.18
N GLY A 31 6.50 6.82 -5.93
CA GLY A 31 7.58 6.17 -5.19
C GLY A 31 7.65 4.66 -5.39
N ASN A 32 8.76 4.05 -4.96
CA ASN A 32 8.94 2.60 -4.99
C ASN A 32 8.03 1.92 -3.97
N LEU A 33 6.87 1.43 -4.41
CA LEU A 33 5.93 0.69 -3.58
C LEU A 33 6.34 -0.78 -3.46
N ILE A 34 6.64 -1.18 -2.23
CA ILE A 34 6.99 -2.54 -1.85
C ILE A 34 5.74 -3.21 -1.29
N VAL A 35 5.34 -4.34 -1.88
CA VAL A 35 4.18 -5.13 -1.45
C VAL A 35 4.69 -6.49 -0.99
N GLU A 36 4.65 -6.74 0.32
CA GLU A 36 5.11 -8.01 0.91
C GLU A 36 3.91 -8.91 1.19
N GLY A 37 3.62 -9.81 0.24
CA GLY A 37 2.57 -10.82 0.40
C GLY A 37 1.14 -10.26 0.25
N GLU A 38 0.22 -10.74 1.09
CA GLU A 38 -1.17 -10.31 1.09
C GLU A 38 -1.36 -9.04 1.94
N VAL A 39 -1.86 -7.99 1.31
CA VAL A 39 -2.17 -6.72 1.98
C VAL A 39 -3.64 -6.73 2.40
N PRO A 40 -3.93 -6.81 3.72
CA PRO A 40 -5.29 -6.87 4.22
C PRO A 40 -6.04 -5.55 4.00
N GLU A 41 -7.37 -5.65 3.94
CA GLU A 41 -8.24 -4.49 3.96
C GLU A 41 -8.41 -3.98 5.39
N MET A 42 -8.36 -2.66 5.57
CA MET A 42 -8.69 -2.02 6.85
C MET A 42 -10.10 -2.40 7.28
N VAL A 43 -10.21 -2.86 8.52
CA VAL A 43 -11.50 -3.04 9.18
C VAL A 43 -11.89 -1.70 9.79
N ILE A 44 -12.89 -1.05 9.18
CA ILE A 44 -13.39 0.27 9.61
C ILE A 44 -14.48 0.11 10.67
#